data_AF-A0A0D2AB08-F1
#
_entry.id   AF-A0A0D2AB08-F1
#
_cell.length_a   1.000
_cell.length_b   1.000
_cell.length_c   1.000
_cell.angle_alpha   90.00
_cell.angle_beta   90.00
_cell.angle_gamma   90.00
#
_symmetry.space_group_name_H-M   'P 1'
#
loop_
_entity.id
_entity.type
_entity.pdbx_description
1 polymer ?
#
loop_
_entity_poly.entity_id
_entity_poly.type
_entity_poly.pdbx_seq_one_letter_code
_entity_poly.pdbx_strand_id
1 'polypeptide(L)'
;MSDTTKLHDTLSTALLEAHSIPAIEKVLAQSLAEAGWTTELRAYIQRLVRSGECTNYQQILKKVMAAVTTGKEGSANGAVQNGEGDAAAANANTTNAVGTSDLRIPEKVVRDGVMAVRKELEKVVTIDVDD
;
A
#
# COMPACT_ATOMS: atom_id res chain seq x y z
N MET A 1 16.06 -25.21 -9.00
CA MET A 1 14.72 -24.57 -9.01
C MET A 1 13.78 -25.18 -7.96
N SER A 2 13.99 -26.43 -7.53
CA SER A 2 13.19 -27.07 -6.47
C SER A 2 13.50 -26.60 -5.04
N ASP A 3 14.70 -26.07 -4.77
CA ASP A 3 15.11 -25.69 -3.41
C ASP A 3 14.46 -24.38 -2.94
N THR A 4 14.26 -23.41 -3.84
CA THR A 4 13.55 -22.16 -3.53
C THR A 4 12.09 -22.39 -3.16
N THR A 5 11.39 -23.30 -3.86
CA THR A 5 9.99 -23.61 -3.55
C THR A 5 9.87 -24.31 -2.20
N LYS A 6 10.77 -25.27 -1.91
CA LYS A 6 10.82 -25.94 -0.61
C LYS A 6 11.08 -24.95 0.53
N LEU A 7 12.03 -24.02 0.34
CA LEU A 7 12.31 -22.97 1.32
C LEU A 7 11.10 -22.06 1.55
N HIS A 8 10.43 -21.64 0.47
CA HIS A 8 9.22 -20.82 0.55
C HIS A 8 8.11 -21.53 1.34
N ASP A 9 7.89 -22.82 1.10
CA ASP A 9 6.87 -23.62 1.78
C ASP A 9 7.23 -23.86 3.26
N THR A 10 8.50 -24.15 3.56
CA THR A 10 9.00 -24.28 4.94
C THR A 10 8.86 -22.97 5.70
N LEU A 11 9.21 -21.84 5.06
CA LEU A 11 9.07 -20.51 5.66
C LEU A 11 7.61 -20.15 5.92
N SER A 12 6.73 -20.42 4.95
CA SER A 12 5.30 -20.16 5.08
C SER A 12 4.68 -21.00 6.20
N THR A 13 5.08 -22.28 6.31
CA THR A 13 4.64 -23.17 7.39
C THR A 13 5.12 -22.69 8.75
N ALA A 14 6.39 -22.30 8.86
CA ALA A 14 6.98 -21.87 10.13
C ALA A 14 6.44 -20.50 10.60
N LEU A 15 6.16 -19.57 9.67
CA LEU A 15 5.46 -18.31 9.96
C LEU A 15 4.00 -18.53 10.39
N LEU A 16 3.34 -19.55 9.84
CA LEU A 16 1.98 -19.93 10.21
C LEU A 16 1.94 -20.52 11.62
N GLU A 17 2.87 -21.43 11.95
CA GLU A 17 3.00 -22.04 13.29
C GLU A 17 3.30 -20.98 14.36
N ALA A 18 4.16 -20.02 14.06
CA ALA A 18 4.53 -18.92 14.97
C ALA A 18 3.41 -17.89 15.21
N HIS A 19 2.24 -18.03 14.57
CA HIS A 19 1.17 -17.01 14.59
C HIS A 19 1.65 -15.61 14.18
N SER A 20 2.68 -15.57 13.35
CA SER A 20 3.34 -14.33 12.93
C SER A 20 2.51 -13.57 11.89
N ILE A 21 1.69 -14.26 11.11
CA ILE A 21 0.83 -13.65 10.08
C ILE A 21 -0.18 -12.66 10.70
N PRO A 22 -1.00 -13.04 11.71
CA PRO A 22 -1.88 -12.10 12.40
C PRO A 22 -1.15 -10.91 13.05
N ALA A 23 0.08 -11.13 13.53
CA ALA A 23 0.88 -10.07 14.14
C ALA A 23 1.33 -9.02 13.10
N ILE A 24 1.79 -9.46 11.93
CA ILE A 24 2.17 -8.59 10.81
C ILE A 24 0.93 -7.83 10.31
N GLU A 25 -0.19 -8.54 10.13
CA GLU A 25 -1.45 -7.93 9.69
C GLU A 25 -1.89 -6.81 10.63
N LYS A 26 -1.85 -7.05 11.95
CA LYS A 26 -2.21 -6.05 12.95
C LYS A 26 -1.34 -4.80 12.87
N VAL A 27 -0.02 -4.96 12.71
CA VAL A 27 0.91 -3.82 12.60
C VAL A 27 0.64 -3.03 11.31
N LEU A 28 0.46 -3.73 10.19
CA LEU A 28 0.18 -3.09 8.91
C LEU A 28 -1.16 -2.35 8.92
N ALA A 29 -2.21 -2.98 9.46
CA ALA A 29 -3.54 -2.38 9.59
C ALA A 29 -3.51 -1.14 10.49
N GLN A 30 -2.81 -1.20 11.62
CA GLN A 30 -2.63 -0.06 12.52
C GLN A 30 -1.87 1.07 11.82
N SER A 31 -0.77 0.76 11.15
CA SER A 31 0.03 1.76 10.45
C SER A 31 -0.74 2.43 9.30
N LEU A 32 -1.56 1.67 8.55
CA LEU A 32 -2.44 2.21 7.52
C LEU A 32 -3.53 3.12 8.09
N ALA A 33 -4.09 2.75 9.25
CA ALA A 33 -5.09 3.55 9.94
C ALA A 33 -4.51 4.86 10.50
N GLU A 34 -3.35 4.79 11.16
CA GLU A 34 -2.63 5.95 11.69
C GLU A 34 -2.19 6.92 10.59
N ALA A 35 -1.80 6.39 9.43
CA ALA A 35 -1.47 7.20 8.26
C ALA A 35 -2.69 7.82 7.59
N GLY A 36 -3.92 7.54 8.08
CA GLY A 36 -5.17 8.05 7.50
C GLY A 36 -5.58 7.39 6.18
N TRP A 37 -4.79 6.45 5.67
CA TRP A 37 -5.01 5.83 4.34
C TRP A 37 -6.34 5.08 4.26
N THR A 38 -6.75 4.39 5.34
CA THR A 38 -8.04 3.67 5.37
C THR A 38 -9.24 4.61 5.29
N THR A 39 -9.11 5.82 5.85
CA THR A 39 -10.12 6.88 5.76
C THR A 39 -10.20 7.45 4.35
N GLU A 40 -9.06 7.73 3.73
CA GLU A 40 -8.98 8.20 2.34
C GLU A 40 -9.56 7.17 1.36
N LEU A 41 -9.22 5.89 1.53
CA LEU A 41 -9.80 4.79 0.75
C LEU A 41 -11.33 4.73 0.88
N ARG A 42 -11.84 4.85 2.11
CA ARG A 42 -13.28 4.86 2.36
C ARG A 42 -13.96 6.06 1.69
N ALA A 43 -13.36 7.25 1.79
CA ALA A 43 -13.87 8.46 1.15
C ALA A 43 -13.92 8.32 -0.38
N TYR A 44 -12.87 7.74 -0.98
CA TYR A 44 -12.82 7.46 -2.42
C TYR A 44 -13.91 6.47 -2.87
N ILE A 45 -14.08 5.36 -2.14
CA ILE A 45 -15.15 4.39 -2.44
C ILE A 45 -16.52 5.05 -2.33
N GLN A 46 -16.76 5.81 -1.26
CA GLN A 46 -18.02 6.54 -1.07
C GLN A 46 -18.28 7.52 -2.22
N ARG A 47 -17.24 8.18 -2.73
CA ARG A 47 -17.34 9.05 -3.90
C ARG A 47 -17.69 8.28 -5.16
N LEU A 48 -17.04 7.14 -5.45
CA LEU A 48 -17.33 6.30 -6.62
C LEU A 48 -18.77 5.79 -6.63
N VAL A 49 -19.29 5.43 -5.46
CA VAL A 49 -20.67 4.95 -5.31
C VAL A 49 -21.65 6.13 -5.43
N ARG A 50 -21.34 7.28 -4.82
CA ARG A 50 -22.22 8.46 -4.86
C ARG A 50 -22.27 9.12 -6.24
N SER A 51 -21.17 9.11 -7.00
CA SER A 51 -21.16 9.62 -8.37
C SER A 51 -21.90 8.71 -9.36
N GLY A 52 -22.25 7.48 -8.95
CA GLY A 52 -22.87 6.48 -9.82
C GLY A 52 -21.92 5.86 -10.85
N GLU A 53 -20.63 6.23 -10.83
CA GLU A 53 -19.60 5.71 -11.74
C GLU A 53 -19.33 4.22 -11.53
N CYS A 54 -19.62 3.69 -10.34
CA CYS A 54 -19.48 2.28 -10.03
C CYS A 54 -20.77 1.77 -9.38
N THR A 55 -21.42 0.82 -10.06
CA THR A 55 -22.69 0.23 -9.61
C THR A 55 -22.54 -1.18 -9.05
N ASN A 56 -21.35 -1.77 -9.18
CA ASN A 56 -21.08 -3.10 -8.66
C ASN A 56 -19.70 -3.19 -8.00
N TYR A 57 -19.55 -4.19 -7.12
CA TYR A 57 -18.33 -4.42 -6.35
C TYR A 57 -17.09 -4.58 -7.23
N GLN A 58 -17.20 -5.30 -8.35
CA GLN A 58 -16.07 -5.56 -9.25
C GLN A 58 -15.53 -4.27 -9.90
N GLN A 59 -16.42 -3.33 -10.25
CA GLN A 59 -16.05 -2.02 -10.78
C GLN A 59 -15.36 -1.15 -9.73
N ILE A 60 -15.88 -1.15 -8.50
CA ILE A 60 -15.26 -0.43 -7.37
C ILE A 60 -13.86 -0.98 -7.14
N LEU A 61 -13.72 -2.31 -7.01
CA LEU A 61 -12.44 -2.96 -6.76
C LEU A 61 -11.44 -2.66 -7.88
N LYS A 62 -11.86 -2.76 -9.14
CA LYS A 62 -11.01 -2.44 -10.29
C LYS A 62 -10.51 -0.99 -10.25
N LYS A 63 -11.39 -0.03 -9.95
CA LYS A 63 -11.01 1.39 -9.85
C LYS A 63 -10.12 1.69 -8.64
N VAL A 64 -10.37 1.04 -7.51
CA VAL A 64 -9.53 1.16 -6.30
C VAL A 64 -8.14 0.59 -6.56
N MET A 65 -8.05 -0.63 -7.09
CA MET A 65 -6.78 -1.27 -7.41
C MET A 65 -5.98 -0.46 -8.43
N ALA A 66 -6.65 0.10 -9.44
CA ALA A 66 -6.03 1.03 -10.38
C ALA A 66 -5.51 2.28 -9.64
N ALA A 67 -6.33 2.93 -8.81
CA ALA A 67 -5.91 4.14 -8.07
C ALA A 67 -4.73 3.90 -7.11
N VAL A 68 -4.70 2.75 -6.43
CA VAL A 68 -3.59 2.37 -5.53
C VAL A 68 -2.30 2.07 -6.31
N THR A 69 -2.41 1.47 -7.51
CA THR A 69 -1.25 1.03 -8.31
C THR A 69 -0.70 2.13 -9.21
N THR A 70 -1.56 2.96 -9.79
CA THR A 70 -1.18 4.05 -10.71
C THR A 70 -0.35 5.14 -10.03
N GLY A 71 -0.39 5.28 -8.70
CA GLY A 71 0.54 6.17 -7.97
C GLY A 71 2.02 5.75 -8.00
N LYS A 72 2.35 4.59 -8.58
CA LYS A 72 3.71 4.02 -8.65
C LYS A 72 4.45 4.34 -9.95
N GLU A 73 3.73 4.62 -11.04
CA GLU A 73 4.30 5.16 -12.27
C GLU A 73 4.15 6.67 -12.20
N GLY A 74 5.28 7.39 -12.22
CA GLY A 74 5.32 8.82 -11.95
C GLY A 74 4.25 9.61 -12.70
N SER A 75 3.75 10.67 -12.05
CA SER A 75 2.86 11.70 -12.61
C SER A 75 2.99 11.87 -14.12
N ALA A 76 2.21 11.10 -14.86
CA ALA A 76 2.13 11.16 -16.31
C ALA A 76 0.71 10.79 -16.70
N ASN A 77 -0.23 11.70 -16.41
CA ASN A 77 -1.23 12.19 -17.37
C ASN A 77 -2.34 12.94 -16.65
N GLY A 78 -2.08 14.23 -16.46
CA GLY A 78 -3.07 15.27 -16.24
C GLY A 78 -2.58 16.58 -16.84
N ALA A 79 -1.86 16.51 -17.97
CA ALA A 79 -1.45 17.69 -18.73
C ALA A 79 -2.68 18.25 -19.46
N VAL A 80 -3.50 19.01 -18.74
CA VAL A 80 -4.29 20.07 -19.35
C VAL A 80 -3.35 21.26 -19.46
N GLN A 81 -3.04 21.64 -20.70
CA GLN A 81 -2.28 22.84 -21.02
C GLN A 81 -2.90 24.06 -20.33
N ASN A 82 -2.09 24.80 -19.57
CA ASN A 82 -1.92 26.26 -19.70
C ASN A 82 -0.99 26.79 -18.60
N GLY A 83 -0.03 27.64 -19.00
CA GLY A 83 0.58 28.64 -18.12
C GLY A 83 2.00 28.33 -17.64
N GLU A 84 2.95 28.88 -18.38
CA GLU A 84 4.34 29.16 -18.05
C GLU A 84 4.55 29.74 -16.62
N GLY A 85 5.59 29.31 -15.89
CA GLY A 85 6.11 30.06 -14.75
C GLY A 85 6.66 29.26 -13.55
N ASP A 86 7.97 29.05 -13.58
CA ASP A 86 8.93 29.06 -12.46
C ASP A 86 8.86 28.07 -11.29
N ALA A 87 10.03 27.53 -10.97
CA ALA A 87 10.27 26.53 -9.94
C ALA A 87 10.33 27.16 -8.54
N ALA A 88 9.50 26.69 -7.60
CA ALA A 88 9.73 26.92 -6.18
C ALA A 88 9.28 25.73 -5.32
N ALA A 89 10.28 25.13 -4.68
CA ALA A 89 10.30 24.34 -3.46
C ALA A 89 8.97 23.91 -2.81
N ALA A 90 8.89 22.58 -2.64
CA ALA A 90 8.15 21.84 -1.64
C ALA A 90 7.82 22.61 -0.35
N ASN A 91 6.55 22.99 -0.19
CA ASN A 91 5.74 22.78 1.02
C ASN A 91 4.34 23.36 0.74
N ALA A 92 3.40 22.52 0.29
CA ALA A 92 2.02 22.95 0.11
C ALA A 92 1.06 21.85 0.55
N ASN A 93 0.63 21.97 1.81
CA ASN A 93 -0.70 21.56 2.24
C ASN A 93 -1.72 22.35 1.40
N THR A 94 -2.08 21.82 0.23
CA THR A 94 -3.07 22.45 -0.67
C THR A 94 -4.30 21.56 -0.79
N THR A 95 -5.28 21.97 0.01
CA THR A 95 -6.71 21.82 -0.11
C THR A 95 -7.25 21.67 -1.54
N ASN A 96 -8.14 20.69 -1.72
CA ASN A 96 -9.21 20.63 -2.72
C ASN A 96 -8.84 21.00 -4.18
N ALA A 97 -8.23 20.05 -4.89
CA ALA A 97 -8.42 19.90 -6.33
C ALA A 97 -9.21 18.62 -6.61
N VAL A 98 -10.38 18.79 -7.23
CA VAL A 98 -11.24 17.71 -7.73
C VAL A 98 -10.46 16.89 -8.76
N GLY A 99 -10.12 15.62 -8.46
CA GLY A 99 -9.65 14.74 -9.54
C GLY A 99 -9.04 13.41 -9.13
N THR A 100 -8.12 13.36 -8.18
CA THR A 100 -7.36 12.14 -7.90
C THR A 100 -6.98 12.09 -6.42
N SER A 101 -7.79 11.43 -5.60
CA SER A 101 -7.33 11.01 -4.28
C SER A 101 -6.14 10.07 -4.51
N ASP A 102 -4.91 10.52 -4.24
CA ASP A 102 -3.74 9.67 -4.34
C ASP A 102 -3.86 8.57 -3.27
N LEU A 103 -4.32 7.39 -3.70
CA LEU A 103 -4.51 6.21 -2.84
C LEU A 103 -3.22 5.40 -2.71
N ARG A 104 -2.06 5.99 -3.05
CA ARG A 104 -0.78 5.34 -2.86
C ARG A 104 -0.57 5.00 -1.38
N ILE A 105 -0.09 3.77 -1.13
CA ILE A 105 0.29 3.34 0.21
C ILE A 105 1.46 4.21 0.67
N PRO A 106 1.35 4.89 1.83
CA PRO A 106 2.42 5.75 2.33
C PRO A 106 3.70 4.95 2.59
N GLU A 107 4.85 5.51 2.20
CA GLU A 107 6.15 4.82 2.32
C GLU A 107 6.48 4.42 3.76
N LYS A 108 6.01 5.20 4.74
CA LYS A 108 6.13 4.85 6.17
C LYS A 108 5.48 3.50 6.46
N VAL A 109 4.27 3.26 5.94
CA VAL A 109 3.54 2.01 6.14
C VAL A 109 4.29 0.84 5.50
N VAL A 110 4.86 1.04 4.31
CA VAL A 110 5.67 0.01 3.64
C VAL A 110 6.87 -0.36 4.51
N ARG A 111 7.60 0.63 5.04
CA ARG A 111 8.72 0.38 5.96
C ARG A 111 8.28 -0.32 7.23
N ASP A 112 7.19 0.12 7.86
CA ASP A 112 6.67 -0.48 9.09
C ASP A 112 6.23 -1.93 8.85
N GLY A 113 5.60 -2.23 7.72
CA GLY A 113 5.25 -3.58 7.29
C GLY A 113 6.48 -4.46 7.05
N VAL A 114 7.49 -3.97 6.34
CA VAL A 114 8.75 -4.71 6.11
C VAL A 114 9.47 -4.99 7.42
N MET A 115 9.50 -4.03 8.36
CA MET A 115 10.08 -4.23 9.68
C MET A 115 9.30 -5.26 10.51
N ALA A 116 7.96 -5.25 10.43
CA ALA A 116 7.12 -6.25 11.10
C ALA A 116 7.38 -7.66 10.56
N VAL A 117 7.44 -7.81 9.23
CA VAL A 117 7.78 -9.07 8.56
C VAL A 117 9.17 -9.54 9.00
N ARG A 118 10.17 -8.65 8.98
CA ARG A 118 11.53 -8.99 9.42
C ARG A 118 11.56 -9.45 10.87
N LYS A 119 10.91 -8.71 11.79
CA LYS A 119 10.88 -9.04 13.21
C LYS A 119 10.24 -10.40 13.48
N GLU A 120 9.21 -10.76 12.72
CA GLU A 120 8.57 -12.06 12.84
C GLU A 120 9.42 -13.18 12.22
N LEU A 121 10.05 -12.93 11.06
CA LEU A 121 10.99 -13.87 10.45
C LEU A 121 12.17 -14.21 11.36
N GLU A 122 12.71 -13.22 12.08
CA GLU A 122 13.79 -13.41 13.05
C GLU A 122 13.42 -14.34 14.22
N LYS A 123 12.14 -14.53 14.52
CA LYS A 123 11.70 -15.49 15.56
C LYS A 123 11.71 -16.94 15.09
N VAL A 124 11.64 -17.12 13.78
CA VAL A 124 11.35 -18.41 13.15
C VAL A 124 12.58 -18.96 12.42
N VAL A 125 13.44 -18.07 11.92
CA VAL A 125 14.66 -18.43 11.21
C VAL A 125 15.84 -18.38 12.18
N THR A 126 16.43 -19.54 12.45
CA THR A 126 17.78 -19.63 12.99
C THR A 126 18.75 -19.42 11.82
N ILE A 127 19.53 -18.34 11.83
CA ILE A 127 20.58 -18.13 10.82
C ILE A 127 21.74 -19.05 11.21
N ASP A 128 21.81 -20.22 10.58
CA ASP A 128 23.06 -20.98 10.56
C ASP A 128 24.03 -20.23 9.64
N VAL A 129 25.02 -19.56 10.24
CA VAL A 129 26.20 -19.11 9.52
C VAL A 129 27.02 -20.36 9.27
N ASP A 130 26.93 -20.91 8.05
CA ASP A 130 27.90 -21.89 7.59
C ASP A 130 29.28 -21.23 7.58
N ASP A 131 30.20 -21.77 8.39
CA ASP A 131 31.61 -21.35 8.54
C ASP A 131 32.42 -21.52 7.23
#